data_AF-A0A2N9NRS8-F1
#
_entry.id   AF-A0A2N9NRS8-F1
#
_cell.length_a   1.000
_cell.length_b   1.000
_cell.length_c   1.000
_cell.angle_alpha   90.00
_cell.angle_beta   90.00
_cell.angle_gamma   90.00
#
_symmetry.space_group_name_H-M   'P 1'
#
loop_
_entity.id
_entity.type
_entity.pdbx_description
1 polymer ?
#
loop_
_entity_poly.entity_id
_entity_poly.type
_entity_poly.pdbx_seq_one_letter_code
_entity_poly.pdbx_strand_id
1 'polypeptide(L)'
;MGASFQIQNSAAFNYEAGSPRFDNSGTFLPAPAGTNSFYSVAFNNYGAINLAGGLFALNGGYSCTSNSVLNYSIDGTTPRANFGQLQVSGSVNLNGTLSVNLTNNFIPTTNDSFTVLSAGTRNGAFANFLYPSNKVSMILSNTSTSVIVRATNILAVPQPLLLPPQLAGSNIGLTWTAVSNRTYRVEFNPTLAPSNWNPVPGDVTALSNTASKVDLLTPTNRYYRVLVLP
;
A
#
# COMPACT_ATOMS: atom_id res chain seq x y z
N MET A 1 -8.18 -0.24 -24.27
CA MET A 1 -8.42 -1.23 -23.18
C MET A 1 -7.95 -2.58 -23.70
N GLY A 2 -7.02 -3.23 -22.99
CA GLY A 2 -6.51 -4.56 -23.35
C GLY A 2 -7.31 -5.69 -22.68
N ALA A 3 -7.04 -6.94 -23.08
CA ALA A 3 -7.65 -8.12 -22.49
C ALA A 3 -7.11 -8.43 -21.08
N SER A 4 -7.86 -9.22 -20.29
CA SER A 4 -7.38 -9.76 -19.01
C SER A 4 -6.99 -11.22 -19.19
N PHE A 5 -5.81 -11.61 -18.71
CA PHE A 5 -5.37 -12.99 -18.63
C PHE A 5 -5.12 -13.34 -17.16
N GLN A 6 -5.80 -14.37 -16.65
CA GLN A 6 -5.70 -14.80 -15.27
C GLN A 6 -5.29 -16.26 -15.18
N ILE A 7 -4.27 -16.54 -14.36
CA ILE A 7 -3.93 -17.89 -13.93
C ILE A 7 -4.75 -18.20 -12.67
N GLN A 8 -5.68 -19.15 -12.77
CA GLN A 8 -6.56 -19.52 -11.65
C GLN A 8 -5.85 -20.39 -10.60
N ASN A 9 -4.89 -21.21 -11.03
CA ASN A 9 -4.10 -22.10 -10.17
C ASN A 9 -2.64 -22.05 -10.59
N SER A 10 -1.72 -22.08 -9.61
CA SER A 10 -0.29 -22.01 -9.89
C SER A 10 0.16 -23.15 -10.79
N ALA A 11 0.74 -22.81 -11.93
CA ALA A 11 1.16 -23.77 -12.94
C ALA A 11 2.36 -23.24 -13.74
N ALA A 12 2.93 -24.12 -14.56
CA ALA A 12 3.96 -23.77 -15.52
C ALA A 12 3.36 -23.58 -16.91
N PHE A 13 3.67 -22.46 -17.55
CA PHE A 13 3.58 -22.28 -18.98
C PHE A 13 4.87 -22.85 -19.60
N ASN A 14 4.75 -24.05 -20.18
CA ASN A 14 5.83 -24.75 -20.86
C ASN A 14 5.73 -24.52 -22.37
N TYR A 15 6.84 -24.76 -23.06
CA TYR A 15 6.89 -24.81 -24.52
C TYR A 15 7.76 -25.99 -24.94
N GLU A 16 7.46 -26.56 -26.10
CA GLU A 16 8.17 -27.75 -26.59
C GLU A 16 9.40 -27.39 -27.43
N ALA A 17 9.29 -26.38 -28.30
CA ALA A 17 10.37 -25.91 -29.18
C ALA A 17 10.20 -24.45 -29.62
N GLY A 18 11.27 -23.86 -30.16
CA GLY A 18 11.27 -22.51 -30.73
C GLY A 18 11.64 -21.39 -29.74
N SER A 19 11.20 -20.17 -30.03
CA SER A 19 11.44 -18.97 -29.21
C SER A 19 10.12 -18.26 -28.91
N PRO A 20 9.23 -18.87 -28.11
CA PRO A 20 7.92 -18.31 -27.82
C PRO A 20 8.03 -17.06 -26.95
N ARG A 21 7.01 -16.21 -27.05
CA ARG A 21 6.87 -15.01 -26.22
C ARG A 21 5.43 -14.78 -25.79
N PHE A 22 5.27 -14.12 -24.65
CA PHE A 22 4.00 -13.62 -24.14
C PHE A 22 4.04 -12.09 -24.14
N ASP A 23 3.17 -11.45 -24.93
CA ASP A 23 3.06 -10.00 -25.03
C ASP A 23 1.83 -9.50 -24.26
N ASN A 24 2.03 -9.01 -23.04
CA ASN A 24 0.93 -8.49 -22.23
C ASN A 24 0.65 -7.02 -22.58
N SER A 25 -0.44 -6.74 -23.31
CA SER A 25 -0.92 -5.36 -23.55
C SER A 25 -2.15 -4.98 -22.69
N GLY A 26 -2.59 -5.87 -21.81
CA GLY A 26 -3.74 -5.66 -20.93
C GLY A 26 -3.37 -5.90 -19.48
N THR A 27 -4.15 -6.72 -18.77
CA THR A 27 -3.87 -7.06 -17.36
C THR A 27 -3.55 -8.54 -17.23
N PHE A 28 -2.40 -8.85 -16.64
CA PHE A 28 -2.00 -10.21 -16.28
C PHE A 28 -2.18 -10.41 -14.78
N LEU A 29 -2.88 -11.48 -14.38
CA LEU A 29 -3.14 -11.84 -12.99
C LEU A 29 -2.55 -13.23 -12.71
N PRO A 30 -1.33 -13.33 -12.14
CA PRO A 30 -0.80 -14.60 -11.64
C PRO A 30 -1.68 -15.14 -10.50
N ALA A 31 -1.65 -16.46 -10.28
CA ALA A 31 -2.29 -17.03 -9.10
C ALA A 31 -1.63 -16.45 -7.82
N PRO A 32 -2.41 -16.06 -6.80
CA PRO A 32 -1.91 -15.35 -5.62
C PRO A 32 -1.14 -16.24 -4.63
N ALA A 33 -1.03 -17.54 -4.91
CA ALA A 33 -0.29 -18.49 -4.10
C ALA A 33 0.49 -19.45 -5.02
N GLY A 34 1.44 -20.19 -4.43
CA GLY A 34 2.24 -21.17 -5.17
C GLY A 34 3.29 -20.53 -6.10
N THR A 35 3.56 -21.18 -7.23
CA THR A 35 4.52 -20.72 -8.24
C THR A 35 3.87 -20.73 -9.63
N ASN A 36 3.80 -19.57 -10.27
CA ASN A 36 3.43 -19.39 -11.66
C ASN A 36 4.73 -19.28 -12.48
N SER A 37 5.02 -20.22 -13.37
CA SER A 37 6.30 -20.23 -14.11
C SER A 37 6.11 -20.06 -15.60
N PHE A 38 6.92 -19.23 -16.25
CA PHE A 38 7.10 -19.21 -17.71
C PHE A 38 8.48 -19.77 -18.02
N TYR A 39 8.56 -21.02 -18.47
CA TYR A 39 9.84 -21.67 -18.76
C TYR A 39 10.31 -21.33 -20.17
N SER A 40 11.44 -20.62 -20.25
CA SER A 40 12.04 -20.08 -21.48
C SER A 40 11.08 -19.41 -22.48
N VAL A 41 9.93 -18.95 -22.00
CA VAL A 41 9.01 -18.08 -22.74
C VAL A 41 9.31 -16.64 -22.34
N ALA A 42 9.73 -15.82 -23.30
CA ALA A 42 10.01 -14.41 -23.04
C ALA A 42 8.71 -13.68 -22.66
N PHE A 43 8.74 -12.91 -21.57
CA PHE A 43 7.57 -12.15 -21.14
C PHE A 43 7.80 -10.65 -21.38
N ASN A 44 7.05 -10.08 -22.31
CA ASN A 44 7.07 -8.66 -22.62
C ASN A 44 5.83 -8.00 -22.04
N ASN A 45 6.04 -7.08 -21.10
CA ASN A 45 4.95 -6.34 -20.49
C ASN A 45 4.81 -4.97 -21.14
N TYR A 46 3.63 -4.67 -21.66
CA TYR A 46 3.20 -3.38 -22.19
C TYR A 46 2.03 -2.79 -21.39
N GLY A 47 1.40 -3.60 -20.52
CA GLY A 47 0.29 -3.23 -19.66
C GLY A 47 0.56 -3.51 -18.18
N ALA A 48 -0.44 -4.03 -17.49
CA ALA A 48 -0.42 -4.24 -16.05
C ALA A 48 -0.17 -5.70 -15.66
N ILE A 49 0.59 -5.92 -14.58
CA ILE A 49 0.66 -7.17 -13.83
C ILE A 49 0.12 -6.89 -12.43
N ASN A 50 -0.82 -7.71 -11.94
CA ASN A 50 -1.36 -7.61 -10.58
C ASN A 50 -0.80 -8.72 -9.71
N LEU A 51 0.26 -8.43 -8.96
CA LEU A 51 0.97 -9.40 -8.13
C LEU A 51 0.60 -9.21 -6.65
N ALA A 52 -0.26 -10.10 -6.13
CA ALA A 52 -0.75 -10.03 -4.76
C ALA A 52 -0.10 -11.03 -3.79
N GLY A 53 0.55 -12.06 -4.32
CA GLY A 53 1.14 -13.16 -3.55
C GLY A 53 1.86 -14.14 -4.47
N GLY A 54 2.31 -15.26 -3.92
CA GLY A 54 2.98 -16.32 -4.66
C GLY A 54 4.33 -15.91 -5.27
N LEU A 55 4.87 -16.81 -6.08
CA LEU A 55 6.05 -16.57 -6.91
C LEU A 55 5.61 -16.50 -8.38
N PHE A 56 6.00 -15.43 -9.07
CA PHE A 56 5.88 -15.34 -10.52
C PHE A 56 7.28 -15.46 -11.14
N ALA A 57 7.60 -16.64 -11.66
CA ALA A 57 8.91 -16.99 -12.20
C ALA A 57 8.93 -16.85 -13.73
N LEU A 58 9.67 -15.87 -14.23
CA LEU A 58 9.87 -15.57 -15.65
C LEU A 58 11.24 -16.07 -16.09
N ASN A 59 11.32 -17.36 -16.40
CA ASN A 59 12.58 -18.04 -16.71
C ASN A 59 13.02 -17.87 -18.18
N GLY A 60 12.20 -17.24 -19.04
CA GLY A 60 12.57 -16.84 -20.41
C GLY A 60 12.99 -15.38 -20.56
N GLY A 61 13.12 -14.65 -19.45
CA GLY A 61 13.42 -13.22 -19.46
C GLY A 61 12.17 -12.35 -19.33
N TYR A 62 12.40 -11.11 -18.91
CA TYR A 62 11.34 -10.14 -18.64
C TYR A 62 11.72 -8.75 -19.14
N SER A 63 10.84 -8.12 -19.92
CA SER A 63 11.01 -6.76 -20.41
C SER A 63 9.81 -5.89 -20.06
N CYS A 64 10.07 -4.72 -19.49
CA CYS A 64 9.09 -3.67 -19.26
C CYS A 64 9.27 -2.52 -20.26
N THR A 65 8.17 -1.97 -20.72
CA THR A 65 8.14 -0.68 -21.43
C THR A 65 7.79 0.46 -20.46
N SER A 66 7.82 1.70 -20.95
CA SER A 66 7.39 2.87 -20.16
C SER A 66 5.93 2.82 -19.73
N ASN A 67 5.09 2.06 -20.45
CA ASN A 67 3.66 1.91 -20.15
C ASN A 67 3.37 0.76 -19.18
N SER A 68 4.38 -0.06 -18.85
CA SER A 68 4.23 -1.18 -17.93
C SER A 68 3.89 -0.71 -16.53
N VAL A 69 2.95 -1.41 -15.88
CA VAL A 69 2.65 -1.23 -14.46
C VAL A 69 2.77 -2.57 -13.74
N LEU A 70 3.56 -2.63 -12.68
CA LEU A 70 3.51 -3.72 -11.70
C LEU A 70 2.69 -3.23 -10.49
N ASN A 71 1.45 -3.67 -10.39
CA ASN A 71 0.62 -3.48 -9.21
C ASN A 71 1.01 -4.52 -8.17
N TYR A 72 1.56 -4.05 -7.06
CA TYR A 72 2.18 -4.87 -6.02
C TYR A 72 1.42 -4.74 -4.71
N SER A 73 0.67 -5.78 -4.35
CA SER A 73 -0.10 -5.77 -3.09
C SER A 73 0.74 -6.30 -1.93
N ILE A 74 0.61 -5.64 -0.79
CA ILE A 74 1.25 -6.05 0.47
C ILE A 74 0.17 -6.09 1.55
N ASP A 75 0.00 -7.27 2.16
CA ASP A 75 -0.97 -7.50 3.23
C ASP A 75 -0.34 -7.92 4.58
N GLY A 76 1.00 -8.00 4.62
CA GLY A 76 1.78 -8.50 5.75
C GLY A 76 3.26 -8.69 5.36
N THR A 77 4.06 -9.31 6.22
CA THR A 77 5.52 -9.41 6.06
C THR A 77 6.02 -10.78 5.61
N THR A 78 5.15 -11.78 5.39
CA THR A 78 5.56 -13.12 4.94
C THR A 78 5.64 -13.16 3.40
N PRO A 79 6.83 -13.36 2.80
CA PRO A 79 6.95 -13.45 1.35
C PRO A 79 6.13 -14.61 0.79
N ARG A 80 5.59 -14.42 -0.42
CA ARG A 80 4.76 -15.36 -1.18
C ARG A 80 3.39 -15.69 -0.56
N ALA A 81 3.17 -15.36 0.71
CA ALA A 81 1.86 -15.45 1.35
C ALA A 81 1.19 -14.08 1.42
N ASN A 82 1.91 -13.08 1.93
CA ASN A 82 1.39 -11.74 2.19
C ASN A 82 1.76 -10.70 1.14
N PHE A 83 2.73 -11.03 0.28
CA PHE A 83 3.11 -10.25 -0.88
C PHE A 83 3.78 -11.18 -1.90
N GLY A 84 3.68 -10.87 -3.18
CA GLY A 84 4.26 -11.72 -4.22
C GLY A 84 5.74 -11.42 -4.47
N GLN A 85 6.40 -12.32 -5.20
CA GLN A 85 7.76 -12.10 -5.69
C GLN A 85 7.82 -12.35 -7.19
N LEU A 86 8.46 -11.44 -7.92
CA LEU A 86 8.79 -11.62 -9.33
C LEU A 86 10.23 -12.13 -9.44
N GLN A 87 10.42 -13.34 -9.95
CA GLN A 87 11.75 -13.91 -10.17
C GLN A 87 12.03 -13.98 -11.66
N VAL A 88 13.21 -13.51 -12.07
CA VAL A 88 13.69 -13.59 -13.44
C VAL A 88 15.01 -14.36 -13.42
N SER A 89 15.12 -15.52 -14.08
CA SER A 89 16.38 -16.30 -14.05
C SER A 89 17.54 -15.59 -14.76
N GLY A 90 17.22 -14.75 -15.75
CA GLY A 90 18.18 -14.02 -16.57
C GLY A 90 18.14 -12.50 -16.35
N SER A 91 18.38 -11.77 -17.44
CA SER A 91 18.36 -10.31 -17.43
C SER A 91 16.93 -9.77 -17.42
N VAL A 92 16.71 -8.70 -16.66
CA VAL A 92 15.51 -7.86 -16.73
C VAL A 92 15.86 -6.47 -17.23
N ASN A 93 15.02 -5.92 -18.11
CA ASN A 93 15.05 -4.50 -18.48
C ASN A 93 13.86 -3.80 -17.82
N LEU A 94 14.12 -3.04 -16.74
CA LEU A 94 13.09 -2.34 -15.99
C LEU A 94 12.85 -0.93 -16.52
N ASN A 95 11.58 -0.58 -16.62
CA ASN A 95 11.02 0.73 -16.95
C ASN A 95 9.59 0.78 -16.37
N GLY A 96 8.84 1.85 -16.65
CA GLY A 96 7.44 1.98 -16.27
C GLY A 96 7.25 2.21 -14.78
N THR A 97 6.16 1.69 -14.22
CA THR A 97 5.68 2.03 -12.88
C THR A 97 5.62 0.81 -11.96
N LEU A 98 6.17 0.94 -10.76
CA LEU A 98 5.84 0.08 -9.63
C LEU A 98 4.79 0.78 -8.75
N SER A 99 3.62 0.17 -8.61
CA SER A 99 2.48 0.69 -7.86
C SER A 99 2.19 -0.21 -6.65
N VAL A 100 2.66 0.21 -5.48
CA VAL A 100 2.46 -0.51 -4.22
C VAL A 100 1.11 -0.17 -3.63
N ASN A 101 0.36 -1.20 -3.23
CA ASN A 101 -0.93 -1.07 -2.57
C ASN A 101 -0.92 -1.84 -1.25
N LEU A 102 -1.27 -1.15 -0.15
CA LEU A 102 -1.44 -1.79 1.16
C LEU A 102 -2.87 -2.30 1.29
N THR A 103 -3.03 -3.60 1.55
CA THR A 103 -4.34 -4.26 1.67
C THR A 103 -4.59 -4.77 3.09
N ASN A 104 -5.81 -5.21 3.40
CA ASN A 104 -6.17 -5.78 4.71
C ASN A 104 -5.82 -4.89 5.92
N ASN A 105 -5.87 -3.56 5.75
CA ASN A 105 -5.46 -2.56 6.74
C ASN A 105 -4.02 -2.70 7.24
N PHE A 106 -3.16 -3.42 6.51
CA PHE A 106 -1.76 -3.56 6.87
C PHE A 106 -1.04 -2.21 6.79
N ILE A 107 -0.27 -1.90 7.84
CA ILE A 107 0.65 -0.75 7.88
C ILE A 107 2.03 -1.32 8.19
N PRO A 108 2.97 -1.32 7.22
CA PRO A 108 4.34 -1.77 7.45
C PRO A 108 4.99 -0.98 8.58
N THR A 109 5.83 -1.63 9.37
CA THR A 109 6.68 -0.99 10.37
C THR A 109 7.97 -0.48 9.74
N THR A 110 8.62 0.48 10.41
CA THR A 110 9.92 0.99 9.95
C THR A 110 10.92 -0.16 9.82
N ASN A 111 11.61 -0.20 8.67
CA ASN A 111 12.55 -1.25 8.24
C ASN A 111 11.94 -2.52 7.63
N ASP A 112 10.61 -2.69 7.63
CA ASP A 112 10.00 -3.77 6.84
C ASP A 112 10.44 -3.67 5.38
N SER A 113 10.81 -4.82 4.83
CA SER A 113 11.41 -4.93 3.50
C SER A 113 10.67 -5.98 2.68
N PHE A 114 10.31 -5.61 1.45
CA PHE A 114 9.51 -6.41 0.55
C PHE A 114 10.30 -6.58 -0.75
N THR A 115 10.85 -7.77 -0.97
CA THR A 115 11.57 -8.08 -2.21
C THR A 115 10.57 -8.24 -3.34
N VAL A 116 10.48 -7.23 -4.19
CA VAL A 116 9.57 -7.19 -5.34
C VAL A 116 10.11 -8.07 -6.46
N LEU A 117 11.39 -7.92 -6.78
CA LEU A 117 12.03 -8.60 -7.89
C LEU A 117 13.40 -9.15 -7.50
N SER A 118 13.69 -10.38 -7.94
CA SER A 118 15.03 -10.95 -8.05
C SER A 118 15.34 -11.31 -9.51
N ALA A 119 16.55 -11.02 -9.96
CA ALA A 119 17.00 -11.27 -11.32
C ALA A 119 18.46 -11.73 -11.37
N GLY A 120 18.86 -12.44 -12.42
CA GLY A 120 20.29 -12.70 -12.69
C GLY A 120 21.06 -11.41 -13.00
N THR A 121 20.42 -10.47 -13.71
CA THR A 121 20.95 -9.12 -13.93
C THR A 121 19.80 -8.14 -14.07
N ARG A 122 19.91 -6.96 -13.46
CA ARG A 122 18.92 -5.89 -13.54
C ARG A 122 19.48 -4.70 -14.31
N ASN A 123 18.91 -4.45 -15.49
CA ASN A 123 19.16 -3.24 -16.26
C ASN A 123 18.04 -2.23 -16.02
N GLY A 124 18.41 -0.96 -15.83
CA GLY A 124 17.45 0.11 -15.56
C GLY A 124 16.79 0.01 -14.17
N ALA A 125 15.68 0.74 -14.02
CA ALA A 125 14.85 0.78 -12.82
C ALA A 125 13.40 1.13 -13.22
N PHE A 126 12.44 0.90 -12.32
CA PHE A 126 11.12 1.50 -12.50
C PHE A 126 11.27 3.03 -12.55
N ALA A 127 10.69 3.65 -13.58
CA ALA A 127 10.73 5.09 -13.78
C ALA A 127 9.84 5.82 -12.77
N ASN A 128 8.72 5.19 -12.38
CA ASN A 128 7.80 5.71 -11.38
C ASN A 128 7.65 4.73 -10.22
N PHE A 129 7.58 5.29 -9.01
CA PHE A 129 7.28 4.56 -7.79
C PHE A 129 6.08 5.20 -7.10
N LEU A 130 4.96 4.50 -7.12
CA LEU A 130 3.72 4.92 -6.48
C LEU A 130 3.48 4.03 -5.26
N TYR A 131 3.11 4.64 -4.15
CA TYR A 131 2.77 3.97 -2.90
C TYR A 131 1.81 4.86 -2.11
N PRO A 132 1.08 4.32 -1.11
CA PRO A 132 0.19 5.11 -0.25
C PRO A 132 1.01 6.00 0.69
N SER A 133 1.55 7.08 0.13
CA SER A 133 2.38 8.08 0.80
C SER A 133 1.64 8.86 1.88
N ASN A 134 0.31 8.76 1.92
CA ASN A 134 -0.53 9.25 2.99
C ASN A 134 -0.58 8.30 4.22
N LYS A 135 0.01 7.10 4.15
CA LYS A 135 0.04 6.12 5.26
C LYS A 135 1.45 5.78 5.71
N VAL A 136 2.39 5.65 4.77
CA VAL A 136 3.74 5.17 5.03
C VAL A 136 4.72 5.85 4.08
N SER A 137 5.93 6.11 4.55
CA SER A 137 7.05 6.50 3.69
C SER A 137 7.79 5.25 3.25
N MET A 138 7.94 5.07 1.94
CA MET A 138 8.66 3.95 1.34
C MET A 138 9.76 4.46 0.41
N ILE A 139 10.83 3.67 0.29
CA ILE A 139 11.89 3.88 -0.69
C ILE A 139 12.07 2.62 -1.53
N LEU A 140 12.60 2.80 -2.74
CA LEU A 140 13.12 1.69 -3.54
C LEU A 140 14.63 1.55 -3.31
N SER A 141 15.03 0.38 -2.83
CA SER A 141 16.42 -0.05 -2.78
C SER A 141 16.68 -1.03 -3.91
N ASN A 142 17.63 -0.66 -4.77
CA ASN A 142 17.90 -1.31 -6.02
C ASN A 142 19.33 -1.84 -6.03
N THR A 143 19.52 -3.12 -6.30
CA THR A 143 20.85 -3.74 -6.46
C THR A 143 21.10 -4.11 -7.92
N SER A 144 22.23 -4.74 -8.25
CA SER A 144 22.46 -5.31 -9.58
C SER A 144 21.51 -6.47 -9.92
N THR A 145 20.81 -7.03 -8.94
CA THR A 145 20.00 -8.26 -9.08
C THR A 145 18.63 -8.17 -8.40
N SER A 146 18.27 -7.06 -7.78
CA SER A 146 17.02 -6.98 -7.00
C SER A 146 16.40 -5.60 -6.97
N VAL A 147 15.08 -5.60 -6.79
CA VAL A 147 14.28 -4.41 -6.40
C VAL A 147 13.61 -4.73 -5.08
N ILE A 148 13.86 -3.92 -4.07
CA ILE A 148 13.35 -4.08 -2.72
C ILE A 148 12.62 -2.79 -2.35
N VAL A 149 11.36 -2.90 -1.94
CA VAL A 149 10.63 -1.80 -1.31
C VAL A 149 10.93 -1.86 0.19
N ARG A 150 11.34 -0.74 0.77
CA ARG A 150 11.57 -0.64 2.22
C ARG A 150 10.73 0.47 2.83
N ALA A 151 10.02 0.16 3.91
CA ALA A 151 9.36 1.16 4.72
C ALA A 151 10.42 1.92 5.56
N THR A 152 10.47 3.24 5.42
CA THR A 152 11.48 4.08 6.11
C THR A 152 10.90 4.86 7.27
N ASN A 153 9.60 5.14 7.24
CA ASN A 153 8.89 5.74 8.34
C ASN A 153 7.41 5.39 8.22
N ILE A 154 6.73 5.22 9.33
CA ILE A 154 5.27 5.21 9.35
C ILE A 154 4.79 6.64 9.50
N LEU A 155 3.95 7.13 8.58
CA LEU A 155 3.12 8.30 8.87
C LEU A 155 1.91 7.80 9.66
N ALA A 156 2.16 7.10 10.77
CA ALA A 156 1.10 6.76 11.71
C ALA A 156 0.65 8.08 12.32
N VAL A 157 -0.59 8.49 12.04
CA VAL A 157 -1.22 9.49 12.90
C VAL A 157 -1.35 8.82 14.26
N PRO A 158 -0.61 9.24 15.29
CA PRO A 158 -0.73 8.62 16.60
C PRO A 158 -2.18 8.71 17.05
N GLN A 159 -2.64 7.75 17.85
CA GLN A 159 -3.97 7.83 18.44
C GLN A 159 -4.11 9.19 19.14
N PRO A 160 -5.10 10.02 18.76
CA PRO A 160 -5.28 11.33 19.38
C PRO A 160 -5.49 11.17 20.87
N LEU A 161 -4.62 11.79 21.67
CA LEU A 161 -4.78 11.85 23.11
C LEU A 161 -5.59 13.10 23.43
N LEU A 162 -6.83 12.91 23.88
CA LEU A 162 -7.66 13.99 24.36
C LEU A 162 -7.12 14.48 25.71
N LEU A 163 -6.75 15.76 25.79
CA LEU A 163 -6.30 16.40 27.02
C LEU A 163 -7.50 16.72 27.93
N PRO A 164 -7.27 16.94 29.24
CA PRO A 164 -8.35 17.31 30.15
C PRO A 164 -9.16 18.51 29.62
N PRO A 165 -10.47 18.36 29.39
CA PRO A 165 -11.31 19.43 28.88
C PRO A 165 -11.25 20.67 29.78
N GLN A 166 -11.24 21.85 29.16
CA GLN A 166 -11.21 23.13 29.87
C GLN A 166 -12.46 23.95 29.52
N LEU A 167 -12.86 24.89 30.36
CA LEU A 167 -13.90 25.86 29.99
C LEU A 167 -13.34 26.84 28.95
N ALA A 168 -14.12 27.10 27.91
CA ALA A 168 -13.81 28.06 26.86
C ALA A 168 -14.99 29.05 26.74
N GLY A 169 -14.98 30.10 27.56
CA GLY A 169 -16.13 30.99 27.71
C GLY A 169 -17.33 30.24 28.31
N SER A 170 -18.47 30.25 27.62
CA SER A 170 -19.68 29.49 27.99
C SER A 170 -19.70 28.05 27.48
N ASN A 171 -18.62 27.61 26.82
CA ASN A 171 -18.52 26.32 26.12
C ASN A 171 -17.44 25.44 26.77
N ILE A 172 -17.33 24.19 26.29
CA ILE A 172 -16.21 23.30 26.64
C ILE A 172 -15.18 23.31 25.51
N GLY A 173 -13.93 23.56 25.86
CA GLY A 173 -12.77 23.46 24.97
C GLY A 173 -12.14 22.07 25.06
N LEU A 174 -12.07 21.39 23.91
CA LEU A 174 -11.47 20.08 23.74
C LEU A 174 -10.18 20.26 22.96
N THR A 175 -9.06 19.79 23.50
CA THR A 175 -7.75 19.83 22.84
C THR A 175 -7.17 18.41 22.79
N TRP A 176 -6.56 18.04 21.68
CA TRP A 176 -5.92 16.73 21.52
C TRP A 176 -4.56 16.83 20.82
N THR A 177 -3.72 15.82 21.01
CA THR A 177 -2.49 15.65 20.23
C THR A 177 -2.84 15.40 18.76
N ALA A 178 -2.19 16.12 17.85
CA ALA A 178 -2.50 16.09 16.43
C ALA A 178 -1.24 16.02 15.56
N VAL A 179 -1.44 15.68 14.30
CA VAL A 179 -0.43 15.79 13.24
C VAL A 179 -0.88 16.90 12.31
N SER A 180 0.02 17.84 12.03
CA SER A 180 -0.27 18.95 11.11
C SER A 180 -0.78 18.43 9.76
N ASN A 181 -1.73 19.16 9.17
CA ASN A 181 -2.41 18.87 7.92
C ASN A 181 -3.25 17.57 7.91
N ARG A 182 -3.64 17.05 9.09
CA ARG A 182 -4.64 15.99 9.24
C ARG A 182 -5.97 16.54 9.69
N THR A 183 -7.04 15.94 9.20
CA THR A 183 -8.41 16.31 9.56
C THR A 183 -8.94 15.38 10.63
N TYR A 184 -9.57 15.96 11.64
CA TYR A 184 -10.11 15.26 12.80
C TYR A 184 -11.59 15.57 12.99
N ARG A 185 -12.33 14.58 13.48
CA ARG A 185 -13.71 14.72 13.92
C ARG A 185 -13.82 14.46 15.40
N VAL A 186 -14.41 15.41 16.12
CA VAL A 186 -14.82 15.21 17.51
C VAL A 186 -16.23 14.64 17.51
N GLU A 187 -16.43 13.59 18.28
CA GLU A 187 -17.74 13.01 18.54
C GLU A 187 -18.03 12.97 20.03
N PHE A 188 -19.31 13.05 20.38
CA PHE A 188 -19.77 12.96 21.77
C PHE A 188 -20.84 11.87 21.94
N ASN A 189 -20.94 11.35 23.16
CA ASN A 189 -22.01 10.45 23.58
C ASN A 189 -22.53 10.89 24.96
N PRO A 190 -23.84 11.04 25.18
CA PRO A 190 -24.40 11.30 26.51
C PRO A 190 -24.17 10.17 27.53
N THR A 191 -23.74 9.00 27.06
CA THR A 191 -23.47 7.80 27.86
C THR A 191 -22.10 7.20 27.53
N LEU A 192 -21.59 6.29 28.36
CA LEU A 192 -20.37 5.51 28.09
C LEU A 192 -20.61 4.34 27.11
N ALA A 193 -21.70 4.36 26.35
CA ALA A 193 -22.02 3.26 25.42
C ALA A 193 -20.99 3.19 24.26
N PRO A 194 -20.64 1.99 23.79
CA PRO A 194 -19.67 1.81 22.71
C PRO A 194 -20.18 2.31 21.34
N SER A 195 -21.50 2.44 21.16
CA SER A 195 -22.17 2.86 19.93
C SER A 195 -22.94 4.19 20.09
N ASN A 196 -23.48 4.73 18.99
CA ASN A 196 -24.29 5.95 18.93
C ASN A 196 -23.54 7.26 19.28
N TRP A 197 -22.28 7.35 18.84
CA TRP A 197 -21.50 8.59 18.93
C TRP A 197 -22.01 9.62 17.91
N ASN A 198 -22.20 10.84 18.37
CA ASN A 198 -22.76 11.94 17.59
C ASN A 198 -21.66 12.92 17.20
N PRO A 199 -21.55 13.34 15.94
CA PRO A 199 -20.54 14.31 15.54
C PRO A 199 -20.82 15.68 16.18
N VAL A 200 -19.80 16.28 16.79
CA VAL A 200 -19.82 17.71 17.04
C VAL A 200 -19.69 18.39 15.66
N PRO A 201 -20.55 19.35 15.27
CA PRO A 201 -20.49 19.95 13.92
C PRO A 201 -19.13 20.58 13.57
N GLY A 202 -18.63 20.32 12.35
CA GLY A 202 -17.41 20.90 11.77
C GLY A 202 -16.13 20.09 11.99
N ASP A 203 -15.46 19.63 10.94
CA ASP A 203 -14.19 18.91 11.07
C ASP A 203 -13.01 19.89 11.27
N VAL A 204 -11.96 19.44 11.97
CA VAL A 204 -10.80 20.28 12.32
C VAL A 204 -9.56 19.80 11.57
N THR A 205 -9.04 20.63 10.67
CA THR A 205 -7.71 20.40 10.07
C THR A 205 -6.65 20.97 11.00
N ALA A 206 -5.80 20.10 11.56
CA ALA A 206 -4.75 20.52 12.48
C ALA A 206 -3.68 21.33 11.76
N LEU A 207 -3.27 22.45 12.35
CA LEU A 207 -2.19 23.29 11.82
C LEU A 207 -0.84 23.02 12.50
N SER A 208 -0.85 22.27 13.60
CA SER A 208 0.30 22.02 14.46
C SER A 208 0.27 20.62 15.08
N ASN A 209 1.09 20.38 16.10
CA ASN A 209 1.11 19.14 16.89
C ASN A 209 -0.10 19.01 17.86
N THR A 210 -0.98 20.00 17.91
CA THR A 210 -2.25 19.95 18.63
C THR A 210 -3.36 20.55 17.77
N ALA A 211 -4.59 20.13 18.06
CA ALA A 211 -5.80 20.72 17.52
C ALA A 211 -6.85 20.85 18.61
N SER A 212 -7.73 21.83 18.45
CA SER A 212 -8.76 22.13 19.44
C SER A 212 -10.10 22.36 18.77
N LYS A 213 -11.16 22.10 19.53
CA LYS A 213 -12.55 22.36 19.13
C LYS A 213 -13.39 22.73 20.34
N VAL A 214 -14.38 23.58 20.13
CA VAL A 214 -15.39 23.88 21.15
C VAL A 214 -16.65 23.06 20.91
N ASP A 215 -17.26 22.61 22.01
CA ASP A 215 -18.63 22.07 22.02
C ASP A 215 -19.47 22.85 23.05
N LEU A 216 -20.79 22.81 22.90
CA LEU A 216 -21.71 23.42 23.83
C LEU A 216 -21.60 22.75 25.20
N LEU A 217 -21.41 23.56 26.24
CA LEU A 217 -21.47 23.06 27.61
C LEU A 217 -22.93 22.76 27.97
N THR A 218 -23.23 21.50 28.29
CA THR A 218 -24.59 21.06 28.66
C THR A 218 -24.71 20.76 30.15
N PRO A 219 -25.93 20.82 30.73
CA PRO A 219 -26.16 20.39 32.11
C PRO A 219 -25.99 18.89 32.34
N THR A 220 -26.00 18.09 31.27
CA THR A 220 -25.81 16.64 31.29
C THR A 220 -24.39 16.26 30.89
N ASN A 221 -23.94 15.09 31.37
CA ASN A 221 -22.64 14.54 31.02
C ASN A 221 -22.55 14.21 29.53
N ARG A 222 -21.37 14.46 28.95
CA ARG A 222 -20.96 14.00 27.63
C ARG A 222 -19.59 13.36 27.72
N TYR A 223 -19.43 12.24 27.03
CA TYR A 223 -18.15 11.58 26.79
C TYR A 223 -17.70 11.93 25.39
N TYR A 224 -16.38 12.11 25.20
CA TYR A 224 -15.81 12.56 23.94
C TYR A 224 -14.80 11.56 23.40
N ARG A 225 -14.74 11.46 22.07
CA ARG A 225 -13.66 10.79 21.34
C ARG A 225 -13.28 11.62 20.13
N VAL A 226 -12.07 11.38 19.63
CA VAL A 226 -11.54 12.04 18.44
C VAL A 226 -11.21 10.97 17.40
N LEU A 227 -11.73 11.13 16.20
CA LEU A 227 -11.41 10.31 15.04
C LEU A 227 -10.49 11.06 14.11
N VAL A 228 -9.51 10.35 13.58
CA VAL A 228 -8.72 10.81 12.43
C VAL A 228 -9.53 10.49 11.17
N LEU A 229 -9.75 11.47 10.31
CA LEU A 229 -10.41 11.26 9.01
C LEU A 229 -9.37 10.84 7.94
N PRO A 230 -9.78 10.06 6.91
CA PRO A 230 -8.91 9.61 5.83
C PRO A 230 -8.23 10.74 5.04
#